data_AF-A0A7X0LP52-F1
#
_entry.id   AF-A0A7X0LP52-F1
#
_cell.length_a   1.000
_cell.length_b   1.000
_cell.length_c   1.000
_cell.angle_alpha   90.00
_cell.angle_beta   90.00
_cell.angle_gamma   90.00
#
_symmetry.space_group_name_H-M   'P 1'
#
loop_
_entity.id
_entity.type
_entity.pdbx_description
1 polymer ?
#
loop_
_entity_poly.entity_id
_entity_poly.type
_entity_poly.pdbx_seq_one_letter_code
_entity_poly.pdbx_strand_id
1 'polypeptide(L)'
;MTRFVAALNLSGPIGVAGHDIGGAIAQHLLAHDRLDVSRLALVNSVLYDSWPAPHVAHFRNSDTADGVLAARRQAVTRALAGSATEPLIAEYVHPWTTRRVRHSWTALAGAADNRYTLDLVPALQRSTTPKLLIWGEDDPHETVEYAHRFASEIPHATLIRIPNAEHIPTENAPDRIGSALAHFFTA
;
A
#
# COMPACT_ATOMS: atom_id res chain seq x y z
N MET A 1 -7.37 -10.89 7.53
CA MET A 1 -7.79 -11.03 6.12
C MET A 1 -8.48 -12.35 5.78
N THR A 2 -7.93 -13.53 6.08
CA THR A 2 -8.64 -14.81 5.81
C THR A 2 -10.04 -14.90 6.45
N ARG A 3 -10.18 -14.44 7.70
CA ARG A 3 -11.49 -14.31 8.36
C ARG A 3 -12.43 -13.31 7.68
N PHE A 4 -11.90 -12.26 7.06
CA PHE A 4 -12.69 -11.26 6.33
C PHE A 4 -13.21 -11.85 5.01
N VAL A 5 -12.33 -12.52 4.26
CA VAL A 5 -12.69 -13.26 3.04
C VAL A 5 -13.76 -14.31 3.35
N ALA A 6 -13.58 -15.09 4.41
CA ALA A 6 -14.56 -16.08 4.86
C ALA A 6 -15.90 -15.43 5.26
N ALA A 7 -15.87 -14.30 5.96
CA ALA A 7 -17.10 -13.58 6.35
C ALA A 7 -17.88 -13.02 5.15
N LEU A 8 -17.18 -12.70 4.05
CA LEU A 8 -17.80 -12.27 2.80
C LEU A 8 -18.26 -13.44 1.92
N ASN A 9 -18.05 -14.69 2.35
CA ASN A 9 -18.32 -15.90 1.57
C ASN A 9 -17.66 -15.88 0.18
N LEU A 10 -16.49 -15.26 0.06
CA LEU A 10 -15.72 -15.30 -1.18
C LEU A 10 -15.05 -16.66 -1.29
N SER A 11 -15.31 -17.35 -2.40
CA SER A 11 -14.80 -18.70 -2.69
C SER A 11 -14.01 -18.71 -4.00
N GLY A 12 -13.04 -19.60 -4.10
CA GLY A 12 -12.20 -19.76 -5.29
C GLY A 12 -11.04 -18.78 -5.34
N PRO A 13 -10.37 -18.66 -6.50
CA PRO A 13 -9.24 -17.77 -6.67
C PRO A 13 -9.64 -16.29 -6.56
N ILE A 14 -8.91 -15.51 -5.77
CA ILE A 14 -9.22 -14.11 -5.46
C ILE A 14 -8.13 -13.19 -6.03
N GLY A 15 -8.53 -12.19 -6.80
CA GLY A 15 -7.65 -11.08 -7.17
C GLY A 15 -7.46 -10.14 -5.97
N VAL A 16 -6.22 -9.79 -5.65
CA VAL A 16 -5.92 -8.90 -4.53
C VAL A 16 -5.15 -7.68 -5.04
N ALA A 17 -5.63 -6.49 -4.69
CA ALA A 17 -4.91 -5.24 -4.87
C ALA A 17 -4.55 -4.64 -3.51
N GLY A 18 -3.35 -4.09 -3.37
CA GLY A 18 -2.92 -3.41 -2.16
C GLY A 18 -2.11 -2.16 -2.46
N HIS A 19 -2.37 -1.10 -1.70
CA HIS A 19 -1.62 0.15 -1.71
C HIS A 19 -0.82 0.31 -0.41
N ASP A 20 0.39 0.90 -0.48
CA ASP A 20 1.24 1.16 0.68
C ASP A 20 1.41 -0.11 1.55
N ILE A 21 1.14 -0.04 2.86
CA ILE A 21 1.19 -1.18 3.80
C ILE A 21 0.16 -2.26 3.42
N GLY A 22 -0.96 -1.87 2.79
CA GLY A 22 -1.93 -2.81 2.24
C GLY A 22 -1.32 -3.71 1.16
N GLY A 23 -0.33 -3.21 0.41
CA GLY A 23 0.42 -4.01 -0.55
C GLY A 23 1.40 -4.99 0.12
N ALA A 24 2.02 -4.63 1.25
CA ALA A 24 2.77 -5.59 2.08
C ALA A 24 1.85 -6.72 2.61
N ILE A 25 0.65 -6.37 3.07
CA ILE A 25 -0.37 -7.35 3.49
C ILE A 25 -0.75 -8.26 2.31
N ALA A 26 -0.95 -7.70 1.11
CA ALA A 26 -1.29 -8.47 -0.08
C ALA A 26 -0.18 -9.45 -0.49
N GLN A 27 1.08 -9.04 -0.39
CA GLN A 27 2.24 -9.93 -0.59
C GLN A 27 2.25 -11.08 0.40
N HIS A 28 1.97 -10.83 1.70
CA HIS A 28 1.86 -11.91 2.70
C HIS A 28 0.75 -12.92 2.38
N LEU A 29 -0.39 -12.46 1.84
CA LEU A 29 -1.50 -13.34 1.48
C LEU A 29 -1.10 -14.31 0.38
N LEU A 30 -0.35 -13.83 -0.61
CA LEU A 30 0.20 -14.64 -1.69
C LEU A 30 1.33 -15.55 -1.19
N ALA A 31 2.33 -15.02 -0.51
CA ALA A 31 3.57 -15.72 -0.18
C ALA A 31 3.42 -16.87 0.82
N HIS A 32 2.38 -16.83 1.65
CA HIS A 32 2.12 -17.85 2.68
C HIS A 32 0.94 -18.78 2.33
N ASP A 33 0.47 -18.77 1.08
CA ASP A 33 -0.65 -19.59 0.58
C ASP A 33 -1.89 -19.52 1.51
N ARG A 34 -2.14 -18.34 2.09
CA ARG A 34 -3.23 -18.13 3.06
C ARG A 34 -4.58 -17.99 2.37
N LEU A 35 -4.54 -17.64 1.09
CA LEU A 35 -5.65 -17.51 0.17
C LEU A 35 -5.18 -17.99 -1.20
N ASP A 36 -6.10 -18.53 -2.00
CA ASP A 36 -5.86 -18.80 -3.41
C ASP A 36 -5.85 -17.46 -4.16
N VAL A 37 -4.67 -16.84 -4.29
CA VAL A 37 -4.53 -15.52 -4.94
C VAL A 37 -4.27 -15.71 -6.43
N SER A 38 -5.27 -15.40 -7.27
CA SER A 38 -5.16 -15.56 -8.72
C SER A 38 -4.31 -14.50 -9.40
N ARG A 39 -4.34 -13.27 -8.89
CA ARG A 39 -3.66 -12.10 -9.44
C ARG A 39 -3.35 -11.12 -8.31
N LEU A 40 -2.16 -10.53 -8.32
CA LEU A 40 -1.72 -9.57 -7.32
C LEU A 40 -1.41 -8.21 -7.97
N ALA A 41 -2.09 -7.15 -7.53
CA ALA A 41 -1.75 -5.78 -7.91
C ALA A 41 -1.17 -5.01 -6.71
N LEU A 42 -0.04 -4.33 -6.92
CA LEU A 42 0.63 -3.51 -5.92
C LEU A 42 0.71 -2.07 -6.44
N VAL A 43 0.13 -1.13 -5.71
CA VAL A 43 0.05 0.28 -6.08
C VAL A 43 0.86 1.09 -5.08
N ASN A 44 1.99 1.70 -5.47
CA ASN A 44 2.91 2.38 -4.53
C ASN A 44 3.04 1.63 -3.19
N SER A 45 3.32 0.34 -3.29
CA SER A 45 3.30 -0.60 -2.16
C SER A 45 4.59 -0.49 -1.38
N VAL A 46 4.51 -0.75 -0.08
CA VAL A 46 5.68 -1.12 0.70
C VAL A 46 6.30 -2.39 0.10
N LEU A 47 7.61 -2.36 -0.18
CA LEU A 47 8.39 -3.45 -0.76
C LEU A 47 9.74 -3.55 -0.04
N TYR A 48 10.30 -4.75 0.07
CA TYR A 48 11.66 -4.97 0.61
C TYR A 48 11.88 -4.23 1.94
N ASP A 49 12.83 -3.30 1.99
CA ASP A 49 13.25 -2.50 3.11
C ASP A 49 12.82 -1.02 3.01
N SER A 50 11.81 -0.70 2.20
CA SER A 50 11.27 0.66 2.06
C SER A 50 10.62 1.21 3.34
N TRP A 51 10.44 0.38 4.36
CA TRP A 51 9.77 0.70 5.62
C TRP A 51 10.52 0.13 6.84
N PRO A 52 10.23 0.58 8.09
CA PRO A 52 9.37 1.70 8.44
C PRO A 52 9.95 3.01 7.91
N ALA A 53 9.16 3.75 7.13
CA ALA A 53 9.60 5.05 6.66
C ALA A 53 9.80 6.01 7.85
N PRO A 54 10.81 6.91 7.83
CA PRO A 54 11.10 7.80 8.96
C PRO A 54 9.89 8.60 9.47
N HIS A 55 8.96 8.94 8.57
CA HIS A 55 7.73 9.66 8.92
C HIS A 55 6.72 8.80 9.71
N VAL A 56 6.71 7.47 9.53
CA VAL A 56 5.91 6.52 10.32
C VAL A 56 6.43 6.43 11.75
N ALA A 57 7.76 6.50 11.92
CA ALA A 57 8.39 6.52 13.24
C ALA A 57 8.10 7.82 14.03
N HIS A 58 7.82 8.94 13.35
CA HIS A 58 7.56 10.22 14.00
C HIS A 58 6.24 10.27 14.79
N PHE A 59 5.24 9.46 14.42
CA PHE A 59 3.99 9.33 15.18
C PHE A 59 4.16 8.70 16.57
N ARG A 60 5.38 8.22 16.90
CA ARG A 60 5.71 7.70 18.23
C ARG A 60 5.85 8.78 19.30
N ASN A 61 6.00 10.06 18.91
CA ASN A 61 6.42 11.14 19.80
C ASN A 61 5.37 12.23 20.06
N SER A 62 4.11 12.07 19.59
CA SER A 62 3.05 13.05 19.83
C SER A 62 2.06 12.54 20.87
N ASP A 63 2.05 13.18 22.05
CA ASP A 63 1.25 12.73 23.20
C ASP A 63 -0.18 13.28 23.22
N THR A 64 -0.55 14.17 22.29
CA THR A 64 -1.87 14.82 22.25
C THR A 64 -2.66 14.46 21.00
N ALA A 65 -4.00 14.43 21.12
CA ALA A 65 -4.89 14.14 20.00
C ALA A 65 -4.74 15.19 18.88
N ASP A 66 -4.62 16.47 19.23
CA ASP A 66 -4.50 17.58 18.27
C ASP A 66 -3.16 17.53 17.53
N GLY A 67 -2.07 17.19 18.23
CA GLY A 67 -0.75 17.00 17.61
C GLY A 67 -0.77 15.88 16.57
N VAL A 68 -1.40 14.74 16.87
CA VAL A 68 -1.55 13.62 15.93
C VAL A 68 -2.39 14.02 14.72
N LEU A 69 -3.49 14.76 14.92
CA LEU A 69 -4.35 15.24 13.83
C LEU A 69 -3.61 16.22 12.91
N ALA A 70 -2.85 17.17 13.48
CA ALA A 70 -2.04 18.10 12.71
C ALA A 70 -0.96 17.38 11.89
N ALA A 71 -0.24 16.44 12.50
CA ALA A 71 0.76 15.62 11.81
C ALA A 71 0.14 14.78 10.69
N ARG A 72 -1.02 14.16 10.93
CA ARG A 72 -1.74 13.38 9.91
C ARG A 72 -2.19 14.26 8.75
N ARG A 73 -2.76 15.43 9.04
CA ARG A 73 -3.13 16.41 8.01
C ARG A 73 -1.94 16.75 7.13
N GLN A 74 -0.81 17.09 7.73
CA GLN A 74 0.40 17.44 6.99
C GLN A 74 0.91 16.27 6.12
N ALA A 75 0.88 15.04 6.65
CA ALA A 75 1.28 13.85 5.90
C ALA A 75 0.35 13.57 4.71
N VAL A 76 -0.97 13.65 4.92
CA VAL A 76 -1.99 13.44 3.88
C VAL A 76 -1.88 14.51 2.79
N THR A 77 -1.72 15.79 3.15
CA THR A 77 -1.57 16.87 2.17
C THR A 77 -0.38 16.62 1.25
N ARG A 78 0.76 16.16 1.79
CA ARG A 78 1.92 15.78 0.97
C ARG A 78 1.60 14.57 0.09
N ALA A 79 1.07 13.50 0.65
CA ALA A 79 0.79 12.27 -0.08
C ALA A 79 -0.24 12.44 -1.21
N LEU A 80 -1.20 13.35 -1.05
CA LEU A 80 -2.20 13.70 -2.06
C LEU A 80 -1.67 14.65 -3.15
N ALA A 81 -0.60 15.39 -2.88
CA ALA A 81 0.06 16.25 -3.86
C ALA A 81 -0.90 17.22 -4.57
N GLY A 82 -0.89 17.22 -5.91
CA GLY A 82 -1.78 18.03 -6.74
C GLY A 82 -3.28 17.78 -6.53
N SER A 83 -3.67 16.69 -5.86
CA SER A 83 -5.07 16.36 -5.54
C SER A 83 -5.50 16.84 -4.15
N ALA A 84 -4.62 17.49 -3.38
CA ALA A 84 -4.84 17.84 -1.97
C ALA A 84 -5.83 19.01 -1.75
N THR A 85 -7.12 18.76 -1.97
CA THR A 85 -8.19 19.71 -1.62
C THR A 85 -8.55 19.63 -0.14
N GLU A 86 -9.01 20.73 0.45
CA GLU A 86 -9.42 20.76 1.87
C GLU A 86 -10.48 19.70 2.21
N PRO A 87 -11.55 19.50 1.40
CA PRO A 87 -12.51 18.42 1.66
C PRO A 87 -11.88 17.04 1.68
N LEU A 88 -10.99 16.73 0.72
CA LEU A 88 -10.32 15.44 0.63
C LEU A 88 -9.37 15.21 1.81
N ILE A 89 -8.57 16.22 2.16
CA ILE A 89 -7.69 16.17 3.33
C ILE A 89 -8.52 15.91 4.59
N ALA A 90 -9.63 16.63 4.76
CA ALA A 90 -10.51 16.46 5.91
C ALA A 90 -11.07 15.03 6.00
N GLU A 91 -11.43 14.41 4.87
CA GLU A 91 -11.90 13.02 4.81
C GLU A 91 -10.83 12.02 5.30
N TYR A 92 -9.59 12.13 4.80
CA TYR A 92 -8.48 11.28 5.25
C TYR A 92 -8.08 11.51 6.72
N VAL A 93 -8.32 12.71 7.26
CA VAL A 93 -8.02 13.06 8.66
C VAL A 93 -9.17 12.65 9.59
N HIS A 94 -10.42 12.64 9.12
CA HIS A 94 -11.59 12.43 9.98
C HIS A 94 -11.55 11.14 10.83
N PRO A 95 -11.14 9.96 10.31
CA PRO A 95 -11.03 8.75 11.13
C PRO A 95 -10.11 8.90 12.34
N TRP A 96 -9.09 9.76 12.24
CA TRP A 96 -8.10 9.99 13.28
C TRP A 96 -8.64 10.80 14.46
N THR A 97 -9.84 11.36 14.36
CA THR A 97 -10.56 11.95 15.52
C THR A 97 -10.92 10.87 16.55
N THR A 98 -11.04 9.61 16.13
CA THR A 98 -11.34 8.47 17.00
C THR A 98 -10.08 7.93 17.69
N ARG A 99 -10.10 7.86 19.04
CA ARG A 99 -8.96 7.35 19.85
C ARG A 99 -8.48 5.96 19.41
N ARG A 100 -9.41 5.06 19.09
CA ARG A 100 -9.09 3.69 18.63
C ARG A 100 -8.23 3.69 17.37
N VAL A 101 -8.49 4.58 16.41
CA VAL A 101 -7.72 4.68 15.17
C VAL A 101 -6.29 5.14 15.46
N ARG A 102 -6.14 6.18 16.29
CA ARG A 102 -4.81 6.65 16.72
C ARG A 102 -4.02 5.55 17.44
N HIS A 103 -4.66 4.84 18.38
CA HIS A 103 -4.01 3.72 19.09
C HIS A 103 -3.61 2.58 18.14
N SER A 104 -4.48 2.24 17.17
CA SER A 104 -4.17 1.23 16.16
C SER A 104 -2.97 1.62 15.31
N TRP A 105 -2.85 2.90 14.95
CA TRP A 105 -1.70 3.42 14.23
C TRP A 105 -0.41 3.37 15.07
N THR A 106 -0.47 3.77 16.34
CA THR A 106 0.69 3.68 17.25
C THR A 106 1.16 2.23 17.40
N ALA A 107 0.23 1.27 17.50
CA ALA A 107 0.55 -0.15 17.55
C ALA A 107 1.22 -0.63 16.25
N LEU A 108 0.69 -0.23 15.09
CA LEU A 108 1.29 -0.53 13.78
C LEU A 108 2.71 0.03 13.68
N ALA A 109 2.90 1.32 14.00
CA ALA A 109 4.20 1.99 13.95
C ALA A 109 5.22 1.37 14.92
N GLY A 110 4.77 0.87 16.07
CA GLY A 110 5.61 0.16 17.03
C GLY A 110 5.99 -1.27 16.60
N ALA A 111 5.17 -1.89 15.75
CA ALA A 111 5.40 -3.25 15.24
C ALA A 111 6.05 -3.28 13.84
N ALA A 112 6.20 -2.12 13.20
CA ALA A 112 6.73 -2.02 11.83
C ALA A 112 8.20 -2.45 11.76
N ASP A 113 8.49 -3.37 10.86
CA ASP A 113 9.79 -4.03 10.72
C ASP A 113 9.91 -4.58 9.29
N ASN A 114 10.94 -4.18 8.55
CA ASN A 114 11.13 -4.62 7.17
C ASN A 114 11.38 -6.12 7.02
N ARG A 115 11.72 -6.83 8.10
CA ARG A 115 11.85 -8.28 8.03
C ARG A 115 10.60 -8.94 7.48
N TYR A 116 9.41 -8.40 7.78
CA TYR A 116 8.14 -8.99 7.34
C TYR A 116 7.96 -8.95 5.82
N THR A 117 8.60 -8.01 5.11
CA THR A 117 8.56 -7.93 3.64
C THR A 117 9.78 -8.57 3.00
N LEU A 118 10.96 -8.45 3.61
CA LEU A 118 12.17 -9.12 3.15
C LEU A 118 12.04 -10.65 3.19
N ASP A 119 11.40 -11.20 4.23
CA ASP A 119 11.16 -12.64 4.37
C ASP A 119 10.25 -13.21 3.27
N LEU A 120 9.49 -12.36 2.56
CA LEU A 120 8.58 -12.77 1.48
C LEU A 120 9.30 -12.94 0.15
N VAL A 121 10.45 -12.29 -0.05
CA VAL A 121 11.14 -12.23 -1.34
C VAL A 121 11.39 -13.62 -1.94
N PRO A 122 11.92 -14.62 -1.18
CA PRO A 122 12.13 -15.95 -1.75
C PRO A 122 10.83 -16.63 -2.21
N ALA A 123 9.72 -16.43 -1.51
CA ALA A 123 8.44 -17.00 -1.89
C ALA A 123 7.86 -16.29 -3.13
N LEU A 124 7.98 -14.96 -3.19
CA LEU A 124 7.57 -14.17 -4.34
C LEU A 124 8.36 -14.54 -5.60
N GLN A 125 9.67 -14.78 -5.47
CA GLN A 125 10.55 -15.26 -6.57
C GLN A 125 10.14 -16.63 -7.13
N ARG A 126 9.47 -17.48 -6.35
CA ARG A 126 8.97 -18.79 -6.79
C ARG A 126 7.52 -18.76 -7.29
N SER A 127 6.79 -17.67 -7.04
CA SER A 127 5.37 -17.57 -7.35
C SER A 127 5.14 -17.34 -8.85
N THR A 128 4.32 -18.19 -9.46
CA THR A 128 3.86 -18.05 -10.86
C THR A 128 2.65 -17.14 -11.03
N THR A 129 2.06 -16.65 -9.93
CA THR A 129 0.90 -15.75 -9.95
C THR A 129 1.24 -14.47 -10.72
N PRO A 130 0.41 -14.03 -11.68
CA PRO A 130 0.59 -12.75 -12.35
C PRO A 130 0.60 -11.59 -11.35
N LYS A 131 1.55 -10.67 -11.52
CA LYS A 131 1.77 -9.51 -10.65
C LYS A 131 1.75 -8.23 -11.48
N LEU A 132 0.97 -7.25 -11.06
CA LEU A 132 0.97 -5.91 -11.64
C LEU A 132 1.48 -4.91 -10.60
N LEU A 133 2.49 -4.15 -10.96
CA LEU A 133 2.93 -2.97 -10.23
C LEU A 133 2.35 -1.74 -10.94
N ILE A 134 1.68 -0.86 -10.21
CA ILE A 134 1.30 0.47 -10.71
C ILE A 134 1.92 1.52 -9.80
N TRP A 135 2.68 2.46 -10.36
CA TRP A 135 3.55 3.30 -9.55
C TRP A 135 3.48 4.77 -9.93
N GLY A 136 3.09 5.63 -9.01
CA GLY A 136 3.36 7.07 -9.06
C GLY A 136 4.87 7.30 -9.04
N GLU A 137 5.40 7.90 -10.11
CA GLU A 137 6.85 8.05 -10.30
C GLU A 137 7.49 9.04 -9.31
N ASP A 138 6.71 9.97 -8.78
CA ASP A 138 7.19 11.07 -7.94
C ASP A 138 6.98 10.82 -6.44
N ASP A 139 6.69 9.58 -6.05
CA ASP A 139 6.50 9.19 -4.65
C ASP A 139 7.82 9.30 -3.86
N PRO A 140 7.91 10.19 -2.85
CA PRO A 140 9.12 10.38 -2.06
C PRO A 140 9.29 9.30 -0.97
N HIS A 141 8.31 8.42 -0.78
CA HIS A 141 8.30 7.36 0.22
C HIS A 141 8.58 6.01 -0.43
N GLU A 142 7.69 5.57 -1.31
CA GLU A 142 7.83 4.32 -2.06
C GLU A 142 8.39 4.65 -3.44
N THR A 143 9.71 4.84 -3.52
CA THR A 143 10.33 5.33 -4.75
C THR A 143 10.22 4.30 -5.89
N VAL A 144 10.19 4.78 -7.13
CA VAL A 144 9.98 3.92 -8.31
C VAL A 144 11.09 2.87 -8.50
N GLU A 145 12.27 3.09 -7.92
CA GLU A 145 13.38 2.14 -7.92
C GLU A 145 13.01 0.80 -7.27
N TYR A 146 12.19 0.81 -6.20
CA TYR A 146 11.71 -0.44 -5.60
C TYR A 146 10.83 -1.24 -6.56
N ALA A 147 9.98 -0.56 -7.33
CA ALA A 147 9.14 -1.20 -8.33
C ALA A 147 9.97 -1.73 -9.52
N HIS A 148 10.98 -0.98 -9.97
CA HIS A 148 11.93 -1.45 -10.97
C HIS A 148 12.68 -2.69 -10.51
N ARG A 149 13.19 -2.67 -9.28
CA ARG A 149 13.86 -3.82 -8.66
C ARG A 149 12.93 -5.03 -8.61
N PHE A 150 11.71 -4.85 -8.10
CA PHE A 150 10.71 -5.92 -8.03
C PHE A 150 10.42 -6.52 -9.41
N ALA A 151 10.19 -5.69 -10.43
CA ALA A 151 9.94 -6.17 -11.78
C ALA A 151 11.12 -6.94 -12.39
N SER A 152 12.35 -6.65 -11.95
CA SER A 152 13.56 -7.35 -12.42
C SER A 152 13.84 -8.66 -11.68
N GLU A 153 13.48 -8.75 -10.40
CA GLU A 153 13.80 -9.90 -9.54
C GLU A 153 12.65 -10.91 -9.40
N ILE A 154 11.39 -10.46 -9.53
CA ILE A 154 10.19 -11.27 -9.27
C ILE A 154 9.53 -11.66 -10.60
N PRO A 155 9.30 -12.96 -10.86
CA PRO A 155 8.73 -13.40 -12.12
C PRO A 155 7.26 -13.00 -12.28
N HIS A 156 6.82 -12.93 -13.54
CA HIS A 156 5.47 -12.55 -13.94
C HIS A 156 5.01 -11.18 -13.42
N ALA A 157 5.96 -10.26 -13.20
CA ALA A 157 5.70 -8.90 -12.79
C ALA A 157 5.74 -7.94 -13.99
N THR A 158 4.69 -7.14 -14.13
CA THR A 158 4.62 -6.03 -15.10
C THR A 158 4.56 -4.71 -14.35
N LEU A 159 5.33 -3.71 -14.77
CA LEU A 159 5.33 -2.36 -14.19
C LEU A 159 4.64 -1.36 -15.11
N ILE A 160 3.63 -0.67 -14.59
CA ILE A 160 3.04 0.54 -15.17
C ILE A 160 3.44 1.72 -14.31
N ARG A 161 4.07 2.72 -14.93
CA ARG A 161 4.42 3.96 -14.26
C ARG A 161 3.41 5.07 -14.56
N ILE A 162 3.15 5.91 -13.57
CA ILE A 162 2.21 7.02 -13.59
C ILE A 162 3.01 8.31 -13.35
N PRO A 163 3.39 9.02 -14.43
CA PRO A 163 4.06 10.31 -14.32
C PRO A 163 3.20 11.35 -13.57
N ASN A 164 3.84 12.25 -12.83
CA ASN A 164 3.20 13.34 -12.08
C ASN A 164 2.25 12.84 -10.98
N ALA A 165 2.47 11.63 -10.48
CA ALA A 165 1.71 11.06 -9.37
C ALA A 165 2.67 10.71 -8.23
N GLU A 166 2.27 11.06 -7.02
CA GLU A 166 3.02 10.80 -5.80
C GLU A 166 2.48 9.53 -5.11
N HIS A 167 2.44 9.54 -3.78
CA HIS A 167 2.17 8.36 -2.96
C HIS A 167 0.73 7.82 -3.06
N ILE A 168 -0.24 8.65 -3.42
CA ILE A 168 -1.64 8.23 -3.59
C ILE A 168 -2.04 8.39 -5.06
N PRO A 169 -1.50 7.56 -5.97
CA PRO A 169 -1.78 7.70 -7.40
C PRO A 169 -3.24 7.42 -7.74
N THR A 170 -3.99 6.73 -6.87
CA THR A 170 -5.46 6.56 -6.98
C THR A 170 -6.21 7.89 -6.96
N GLU A 171 -5.64 8.92 -6.32
CA GLU A 171 -6.20 10.27 -6.27
C GLU A 171 -5.58 11.18 -7.33
N ASN A 172 -4.31 10.96 -7.70
CA ASN A 172 -3.64 11.76 -8.72
C ASN A 172 -4.06 11.40 -10.15
N ALA A 173 -4.35 10.12 -10.41
CA ALA A 173 -4.71 9.61 -11.73
C ALA A 173 -5.75 8.48 -11.66
N PRO A 174 -6.95 8.73 -11.08
CA PRO A 174 -7.97 7.70 -10.82
C PRO A 174 -8.35 6.89 -12.06
N ASP A 175 -8.55 7.55 -13.20
CA ASP A 175 -8.96 6.88 -14.45
C ASP A 175 -7.90 5.91 -14.97
N ARG A 176 -6.61 6.29 -14.87
CA ARG A 176 -5.48 5.45 -15.31
C ARG A 176 -5.31 4.26 -14.39
N ILE A 177 -5.40 4.48 -13.08
CA ILE A 177 -5.30 3.42 -12.07
C ILE A 177 -6.47 2.43 -12.21
N GLY A 178 -7.69 2.95 -12.26
CA GLY A 178 -8.91 2.14 -12.39
C GLY A 178 -8.89 1.30 -13.66
N SER A 179 -8.51 1.90 -14.80
CA SER A 179 -8.42 1.18 -16.08
C SER A 179 -7.37 0.06 -16.06
N ALA A 180 -6.19 0.34 -15.48
CA ALA A 180 -5.13 -0.66 -15.36
C ALA A 180 -5.52 -1.84 -14.46
N LEU A 181 -6.13 -1.55 -13.30
CA LEU A 181 -6.62 -2.58 -12.37
C LEU A 181 -7.75 -3.40 -13.01
N ALA A 182 -8.74 -2.75 -13.63
CA ALA A 182 -9.84 -3.43 -14.28
C ALA A 182 -9.33 -4.38 -15.37
N HIS A 183 -8.49 -3.87 -16.29
CA HIS A 183 -7.91 -4.69 -17.35
C HIS A 183 -7.14 -5.90 -16.80
N PHE A 184 -6.33 -5.70 -15.76
CA PHE A 184 -5.54 -6.76 -15.17
C PHE A 184 -6.38 -7.86 -14.51
N PHE A 185 -7.42 -7.49 -13.77
CA PHE A 185 -8.25 -8.47 -13.06
C PHE A 185 -9.29 -9.17 -13.93
N THR A 186 -9.64 -8.63 -15.09
CA THR A 186 -10.58 -9.26 -16.03
C THR A 186 -9.90 -10.03 -17.18
N ALA A 187 -8.57 -10.00 -17.26
CA ALA A 187 -7.78 -10.73 -18.25
C ALA A 187 -7.70 -12.24 -17.97
#